data_AF-A0A176EYM8-F1
#
_entry.id   AF-A0A176EYM8-F1
#
_cell.length_a   1.000
_cell.length_b   1.000
_cell.length_c   1.000
_cell.angle_alpha   90.00
_cell.angle_beta   90.00
_cell.angle_gamma   90.00
#
_symmetry.space_group_name_H-M   'P 1'
#
loop_
_entity.id
_entity.type
_entity.pdbx_description
1 polymer ?
#
loop_
_entity_poly.entity_id
_entity_poly.type
_entity_poly.pdbx_seq_one_letter_code
_entity_poly.pdbx_strand_id
1 'polypeptide(L)'
;MTWGIRMMDEAENTDPLKAYFDAGKAARPEPGDALMARIMADADRVQAERAAAPAPEPTPRRGRLGWLAAALGGWPAMAGLAAATVAGLWIGVSAPAGLTGIAQEVIAGSDGAYLIDLDPDATFVLADGGM
;
A
#
# COMPACT_ATOMS: atom_id res chain seq x y z
N MET A 1 3.35 -38.51 -16.83
CA MET A 1 4.09 -37.73 -15.81
C MET A 1 3.33 -36.41 -15.62
N THR A 2 2.08 -36.45 -15.18
CA THR A 2 1.66 -36.17 -13.79
C THR A 2 2.41 -34.97 -13.20
N TRP A 3 1.89 -33.77 -13.47
CA TRP A 3 2.39 -32.54 -12.89
C TRP A 3 2.05 -32.54 -11.39
N GLY A 4 3.04 -32.88 -10.57
CA GLY A 4 2.94 -33.00 -9.12
C GLY A 4 3.07 -31.66 -8.40
N ILE A 5 2.12 -30.75 -8.65
CA ILE A 5 1.81 -29.69 -7.69
C ILE A 5 0.41 -30.02 -7.20
N ARG A 6 0.29 -30.48 -5.96
CA ARG A 6 -0.94 -30.26 -5.21
C ARG A 6 -1.16 -28.75 -5.29
N MET A 7 -2.14 -28.32 -6.09
CA MET A 7 -3.03 -27.29 -5.56
C MET A 7 -3.38 -27.83 -4.18
N MET A 8 -2.81 -27.22 -3.14
CA MET A 8 -3.65 -26.99 -1.97
C MET A 8 -4.90 -26.39 -2.60
N ASP A 9 -5.92 -27.23 -2.69
CA ASP A 9 -7.30 -26.82 -2.57
C ASP A 9 -7.27 -25.91 -1.34
N GLU A 10 -7.00 -24.62 -1.58
CA GLU A 10 -7.02 -23.59 -0.57
C GLU A 10 -8.49 -23.57 -0.22
N ALA A 11 -8.83 -24.42 0.75
CA ALA A 11 -10.18 -24.82 1.09
C ALA A 11 -11.03 -23.58 0.95
N GLU A 12 -11.94 -23.63 -0.03
CA GLU A 12 -12.99 -22.66 -0.29
C GLU A 12 -13.14 -21.82 0.97
N ASN A 13 -12.51 -20.62 0.99
CA ASN A 13 -12.42 -19.83 2.19
C ASN A 13 -13.86 -19.42 2.51
N THR A 14 -14.52 -20.31 3.24
CA THR A 14 -15.93 -20.28 3.58
C THR A 14 -15.95 -19.31 4.74
N ASP A 15 -15.65 -18.04 4.43
CA ASP A 15 -15.36 -17.01 5.41
C ASP A 15 -16.57 -16.95 6.34
N PRO A 16 -16.48 -17.53 7.54
CA PRO A 16 -17.65 -17.68 8.39
C PRO A 16 -18.17 -16.30 8.78
N LEU A 17 -17.28 -15.30 8.78
CA LEU A 17 -17.61 -13.91 9.06
C LEU A 17 -18.52 -13.31 7.99
N LYS A 18 -18.34 -13.68 6.72
CA LYS A 18 -19.23 -13.26 5.62
C LYS A 18 -20.66 -13.74 5.86
N ALA A 19 -20.84 -14.99 6.30
CA ALA A 19 -22.15 -15.53 6.63
C ALA A 19 -22.81 -14.78 7.80
N TYR A 20 -22.04 -14.43 8.85
CA TYR A 20 -22.56 -13.60 9.95
C TYR A 20 -22.94 -12.18 9.50
N PHE A 21 -22.15 -11.55 8.61
CA PHE A 21 -22.50 -10.25 8.05
C PHE A 21 -23.73 -10.29 7.12
N ASP A 22 -23.87 -11.35 6.33
CA ASP A 22 -25.04 -11.55 5.46
C ASP A 22 -26.31 -11.78 6.30
N ALA A 23 -26.23 -12.55 7.38
CA ALA A 23 -27.31 -12.71 8.34
C ALA A 23 -27.70 -11.39 9.04
N GLY A 24 -26.70 -10.59 9.45
CA GLY A 24 -26.94 -9.27 10.05
C GLY A 24 -27.57 -8.26 9.08
N LYS A 25 -27.25 -8.34 7.79
CA LYS A 25 -27.89 -7.50 6.75
C LYS A 25 -29.33 -7.91 6.47
N ALA A 26 -29.65 -9.21 6.56
CA ALA A 26 -31.00 -9.71 6.38
C ALA A 26 -31.93 -9.31 7.55
N ALA A 27 -31.40 -9.34 8.77
CA ALA A 27 -32.08 -8.88 9.97
C ALA A 27 -31.90 -7.37 10.17
N ARG A 28 -32.48 -6.54 9.30
CA ARG A 28 -32.57 -5.09 9.50
C ARG A 28 -33.83 -4.74 10.30
N PRO A 29 -33.79 -4.65 11.64
CA PRO A 29 -34.89 -4.08 12.39
C PRO A 29 -35.06 -2.62 11.98
N GLU A 30 -36.30 -2.22 11.70
CA GLU A 30 -36.61 -0.83 11.46
C GLU A 30 -36.42 -0.03 12.76
N PRO A 31 -35.65 1.07 12.75
CA PRO A 31 -35.50 1.90 13.94
C PRO A 31 -36.87 2.46 14.33
N GLY A 32 -37.28 2.29 15.59
CA GLY A 32 -38.57 2.77 16.05
C GLY A 32 -38.70 4.30 15.97
N ASP A 33 -39.91 4.78 15.73
CA ASP A 33 -40.21 6.21 15.52
C ASP A 33 -39.66 7.13 16.61
N ALA A 34 -39.71 6.68 17.87
CA ALA A 34 -39.18 7.44 19.01
C ALA A 34 -37.66 7.66 18.93
N LEU A 35 -36.91 6.69 18.41
CA LEU A 35 -35.47 6.84 18.16
C LEU A 35 -35.23 7.79 17.00
N MET A 36 -36.00 7.65 15.91
CA MET A 36 -35.87 8.52 14.74
C MET A 36 -36.15 9.98 15.08
N ALA A 37 -37.21 10.25 15.87
CA ALA A 37 -37.53 11.59 16.34
C ALA A 37 -36.39 12.21 17.17
N ARG A 38 -35.72 11.42 18.02
CA ARG A 38 -34.55 11.88 18.79
C ARG A 38 -33.35 12.17 17.90
N ILE A 39 -33.10 11.33 16.90
CA ILE A 39 -32.02 11.54 15.92
C ILE A 39 -32.26 12.84 15.15
N MET A 40 -33.48 13.09 14.69
CA MET A 40 -33.83 14.31 13.97
C MET A 40 -33.66 15.55 14.85
N ALA A 41 -34.13 15.50 16.09
CA ALA A 41 -33.95 16.60 17.03
C ALA A 41 -32.45 16.89 17.34
N ASP A 42 -31.62 15.84 17.46
CA ASP A 42 -30.18 16.01 17.65
C ASP A 42 -29.50 16.55 16.38
N ALA A 43 -29.90 16.06 15.21
CA ALA A 43 -29.42 16.57 13.92
C ALA A 43 -29.74 18.05 13.74
N ASP A 44 -30.94 18.49 14.10
CA ASP A 44 -31.34 19.90 14.04
C ASP A 44 -30.51 20.77 15.00
N ARG A 45 -30.25 20.26 16.21
CA ARG A 45 -29.40 20.94 17.19
C ARG A 45 -27.97 21.09 16.67
N VAL A 46 -27.37 20.02 16.13
CA VAL A 46 -26.01 20.07 15.55
C VAL A 46 -25.96 20.97 14.32
N GLN A 47 -27.01 20.99 13.48
CA GLN A 47 -27.10 21.89 12.34
C GLN A 47 -27.15 23.36 12.79
N ALA A 48 -27.95 23.68 13.81
CA ALA A 48 -28.02 25.01 14.39
C ALA A 48 -26.68 25.44 15.01
N GLU A 49 -26.03 24.56 15.77
CA GLU A 49 -24.70 24.79 16.35
C GLU A 49 -23.64 25.05 15.26
N ARG A 50 -23.66 24.29 14.16
CA ARG A 50 -22.76 24.48 13.01
C ARG A 50 -23.06 25.75 12.23
N ALA A 51 -24.33 26.13 12.09
CA ALA A 51 -24.71 27.38 11.44
C ALA A 51 -24.33 28.61 12.26
N ALA A 52 -24.34 28.48 13.59
CA ALA A 52 -23.90 29.52 14.52
C ALA A 52 -22.36 29.55 14.70
N ALA A 53 -21.65 28.49 14.27
CA ALA A 53 -20.20 28.46 14.35
C ALA A 53 -19.61 29.53 13.42
N PRO A 54 -18.63 30.32 13.90
CA PRO A 54 -17.95 31.29 13.07
C PRO A 54 -17.33 30.59 11.86
N ALA A 55 -17.35 31.28 10.70
CA ALA A 55 -16.74 30.77 9.49
C ALA A 55 -15.31 30.31 9.81
N PRO A 56 -14.89 29.11 9.38
CA PRO A 56 -13.55 28.63 9.65
C PRO A 56 -12.57 29.67 9.12
N GLU A 57 -11.66 30.13 9.98
CA GLU A 57 -10.55 30.97 9.53
C GLU A 57 -9.87 30.29 8.35
N PRO A 58 -9.43 31.06 7.33
CA PRO A 58 -8.73 30.49 6.20
C PRO A 58 -7.53 29.70 6.72
N THR A 59 -7.63 28.37 6.68
CA THR A 59 -6.52 27.51 7.10
C THR A 59 -5.31 27.90 6.27
N PRO A 60 -4.14 28.16 6.90
CA PRO A 60 -2.94 28.50 6.17
C PRO A 60 -2.71 27.44 5.10
N ARG A 61 -2.46 27.87 3.87
CA ARG A 61 -2.27 26.98 2.71
C ARG A 61 -1.24 25.93 3.14
N ARG A 62 -1.72 24.70 3.39
CA ARG A 62 -0.87 23.59 3.81
C ARG A 62 0.25 23.50 2.77
N GLY A 63 1.49 23.64 3.22
CA GLY A 63 2.65 23.47 2.34
C GLY A 63 2.64 22.11 1.66
N ARG A 64 3.49 21.90 0.66
CA ARG A 64 3.54 20.65 -0.16
C ARG A 64 3.45 19.36 0.68
N LEU A 65 4.08 19.34 1.86
CA LEU A 65 4.06 18.23 2.80
C LEU A 65 2.68 18.00 3.46
N GLY A 66 1.97 19.07 3.83
CA GLY A 66 0.62 18.99 4.39
C GLY A 66 -0.44 18.63 3.36
N TRP A 67 -0.20 18.95 2.08
CA TRP A 67 -1.01 18.44 0.96
C TRP A 67 -0.78 16.93 0.74
N LEU A 68 0.48 16.47 0.76
CA LEU A 68 0.80 15.04 0.68
C LEU A 68 0.17 14.25 1.84
N ALA A 69 0.30 14.76 3.07
CA ALA A 69 -0.31 14.13 4.24
C ALA A 69 -1.84 14.10 4.11
N ALA A 70 -2.48 15.16 3.60
CA ALA A 70 -3.93 15.15 3.37
C ALA A 70 -4.35 14.16 2.25
N ALA A 71 -3.57 14.08 1.17
CA ALA A 71 -3.82 13.18 0.04
C ALA A 71 -3.61 11.70 0.41
N LEU A 72 -2.67 11.42 1.33
CA LEU A 72 -2.34 10.06 1.78
C LEU A 72 -3.22 9.56 2.94
N GLY A 73 -4.12 10.37 3.51
CA GLY A 73 -5.05 9.95 4.57
C GLY A 73 -4.76 10.49 5.98
N GLY A 74 -3.88 11.48 6.09
CA GLY A 74 -3.60 12.24 7.32
C GLY A 74 -2.51 11.64 8.19
N TRP A 75 -2.61 11.89 9.51
CA TRP A 75 -1.69 11.39 10.53
C TRP A 75 -1.44 9.86 10.50
N PRO A 76 -2.43 8.97 10.25
CA PRO A 76 -2.14 7.52 10.21
C PRO A 76 -1.19 7.12 9.07
N ALA A 77 -1.24 7.81 7.92
CA ALA A 77 -0.30 7.55 6.83
C ALA A 77 1.14 7.96 7.19
N MET A 78 1.31 9.05 7.94
CA MET A 78 2.63 9.47 8.43
C MET A 78 3.17 8.54 9.51
N ALA A 79 2.31 8.03 10.40
CA ALA A 79 2.70 7.00 11.36
C ALA A 79 3.15 5.72 10.66
N GLY A 80 2.43 5.29 9.62
CA GLY A 80 2.82 4.14 8.78
C GLY A 80 4.15 4.36 8.06
N LEU A 81 4.36 5.53 7.46
CA LEU A 81 5.64 5.87 6.82
C LEU A 81 6.80 5.85 7.81
N ALA A 82 6.63 6.45 9.00
CA ALA A 82 7.64 6.43 10.04
C ALA A 82 7.94 4.99 10.50
N ALA A 83 6.91 4.18 10.75
CA ALA A 83 7.09 2.77 11.11
C ALA A 83 7.81 1.98 10.01
N ALA A 84 7.46 2.21 8.73
CA ALA A 84 8.13 1.58 7.59
C ALA A 84 9.61 2.00 7.49
N THR A 85 9.95 3.27 7.75
CA THR A 85 11.36 3.70 7.78
C THR A 85 12.16 3.07 8.91
N VAL A 86 11.57 2.95 10.10
CA VAL A 86 12.21 2.29 11.25
C VAL A 86 12.38 0.80 10.98
N ALA A 87 11.36 0.14 10.41
CA ALA A 87 11.44 -1.26 10.01
C ALA A 87 12.51 -1.48 8.93
N GLY A 88 12.57 -0.61 7.91
CA GLY A 88 13.60 -0.66 6.88
C GLY A 88 15.02 -0.49 7.46
N LEU A 89 15.20 0.45 8.40
CA LEU A 89 16.46 0.65 9.09
C LEU A 89 16.85 -0.58 9.93
N TRP A 90 15.90 -1.15 10.66
CA TRP A 90 16.11 -2.35 11.47
C TRP A 90 16.55 -3.54 10.61
N ILE A 91 15.85 -3.77 9.49
CA ILE A 91 16.18 -4.83 8.53
C ILE A 91 17.54 -4.59 7.89
N GLY A 92 17.89 -3.34 7.57
CA GLY A 92 19.19 -2.99 7.01
C GLY A 92 20.36 -3.27 7.97
N VAL A 93 20.20 -2.96 9.26
CA VAL A 93 21.24 -3.19 10.27
C VAL A 93 21.39 -4.68 10.62
N SER A 94 20.29 -5.44 10.65
CA SER A 94 20.30 -6.88 10.95
C SER A 94 19.79 -7.68 9.75
N ALA A 95 20.49 -7.55 8.62
CA ALA A 95 20.12 -8.26 7.39
C ALA A 95 20.11 -9.78 7.65
N PRO A 96 18.95 -10.46 7.50
CA PRO A 96 18.87 -11.91 7.63
C PRO A 96 19.75 -12.60 6.58
N ALA A 97 20.38 -13.73 6.91
CA ALA A 97 21.35 -14.41 6.03
C ALA A 97 20.82 -14.74 4.61
N GLY A 98 19.49 -14.82 4.43
CA GLY A 98 18.86 -15.04 3.12
C GLY A 98 18.65 -13.77 2.29
N LEU A 99 18.61 -12.57 2.91
CA LEU A 99 18.28 -11.31 2.23
C LEU A 99 19.40 -10.86 1.29
N THR A 100 20.66 -11.15 1.62
CA THR A 100 21.83 -10.76 0.83
C THR A 100 21.83 -11.39 -0.56
N GLY A 101 21.42 -12.66 -0.67
CA GLY A 101 21.37 -13.37 -1.96
C GLY A 101 20.33 -12.78 -2.91
N ILE A 102 19.12 -12.52 -2.38
CA ILE A 102 18.02 -11.88 -3.14
C ILE A 102 18.38 -10.43 -3.50
N ALA A 103 19.02 -9.71 -2.58
CA ALA A 103 19.45 -8.33 -2.83
C ALA A 103 20.51 -8.27 -3.94
N GLN A 104 21.45 -9.22 -4.00
CA GLN A 104 22.40 -9.28 -5.12
C GLN A 104 21.69 -9.56 -6.44
N GLU A 105 20.77 -10.51 -6.48
CA GLU A 105 20.02 -10.82 -7.71
C GLU A 105 19.17 -9.64 -8.21
N VAL A 106 18.55 -8.90 -7.30
CA VAL A 106 17.67 -7.76 -7.64
C VAL A 106 18.47 -6.48 -7.95
N ILE A 107 19.57 -6.21 -7.23
CA ILE A 107 20.33 -4.96 -7.35
C ILE A 107 21.45 -5.08 -8.39
N ALA A 108 22.21 -6.16 -8.38
CA ALA A 108 23.31 -6.36 -9.33
C ALA A 108 22.82 -7.00 -10.65
N GLY A 109 21.63 -7.62 -10.64
CA GLY A 109 21.22 -8.51 -11.71
C GLY A 109 22.04 -9.80 -11.65
N SER A 110 21.55 -10.86 -12.27
CA SER A 110 22.35 -12.07 -12.45
C SER A 110 23.60 -11.73 -13.27
N ASP A 111 24.79 -11.79 -12.68
CA ASP A 111 26.13 -11.64 -13.30
C ASP A 111 26.42 -12.64 -14.47
N GLY A 112 25.39 -13.28 -15.03
CA GLY A 112 25.45 -14.20 -16.16
C GLY A 112 25.03 -13.59 -17.51
N ALA A 113 24.78 -12.28 -17.60
CA ALA A 113 24.46 -11.63 -18.86
C ALA A 113 25.73 -11.04 -19.52
N TYR A 114 26.52 -11.92 -20.13
CA TYR A 114 27.54 -11.64 -21.15
C TYR A 114 28.12 -10.22 -21.12
N LEU A 115 29.19 -10.03 -20.33
CA LEU A 115 30.22 -9.07 -20.72
C LEU A 115 30.74 -9.53 -22.08
N ILE A 116 30.19 -8.95 -23.15
CA ILE A 116 30.83 -9.00 -24.47
C ILE A 116 32.13 -8.26 -24.27
N ASP A 117 33.19 -9.02 -24.04
CA ASP A 117 34.56 -8.55 -24.14
C ASP A 117 34.71 -8.09 -25.59
N LEU A 118 34.50 -6.80 -25.81
CA LEU A 118 34.68 -6.15 -27.08
C LEU A 118 36.20 -6.05 -27.25
N ASP A 119 36.82 -7.16 -27.64
CA ASP A 119 38.27 -7.23 -27.84
C ASP A 119 38.66 -6.14 -28.86
N PRO A 120 39.42 -5.11 -28.45
CA PRO A 120 39.79 -4.02 -29.34
C PRO A 120 40.55 -4.48 -30.58
N ASP A 121 41.22 -5.65 -30.55
CA ASP A 121 41.96 -6.17 -31.71
C ASP A 121 41.05 -6.70 -32.84
N ALA A 122 39.83 -7.13 -32.53
CA ALA A 122 38.87 -7.57 -33.55
C ALA A 122 38.38 -6.40 -34.43
N THR A 123 38.37 -5.18 -33.88
CA THR A 123 38.03 -3.97 -34.64
C THR A 123 39.17 -3.51 -35.55
N PHE A 124 40.43 -3.81 -35.20
CA PHE A 124 41.60 -3.43 -36.00
C PHE A 124 41.74 -4.31 -37.25
N VAL A 125 41.41 -5.60 -37.17
CA VAL A 125 41.44 -6.52 -38.32
C VAL A 125 40.36 -6.20 -39.37
N LEU A 126 39.22 -5.63 -38.96
CA LEU A 126 38.18 -5.14 -39.89
C LEU A 126 38.57 -3.82 -40.56
N ALA A 127 39.50 -3.04 -39.99
CA ALA A 127 39.97 -1.77 -40.54
C ALA A 127 41.14 -1.93 -41.54
N ASP A 128 41.88 -3.05 -41.49
CA ASP A 128 43.05 -3.32 -42.34
C ASP A 128 42.77 -4.34 -43.48
N GLY A 129 41.58 -4.96 -43.49
CA GLY A 129 41.19 -6.02 -44.43
C GLY A 129 40.50 -5.55 -45.71
N GLY A 130 40.82 -4.37 -46.24
CA GLY A 130 40.15 -3.84 -47.43
C GLY A 130 40.90 -2.71 -48.11
N MET A 131 42.02 -3.04 -48.75
CA MET A 131 42.44 -2.64 -50.11
C MET A 131 43.76 -3.33 -50.49
#